data_AF-A0A0E2E556-F1
#
_entry.id   AF-A0A0E2E556-F1
#
_cell.length_a   1.000
_cell.length_b   1.000
_cell.length_c   1.000
_cell.angle_alpha   90.00
_cell.angle_beta   90.00
_cell.angle_gamma   90.00
#
_symmetry.space_group_name_H-M   'P 1'
#
loop_
_entity.id
_entity.type
_entity.pdbx_description
1 polymer ?
#
loop_
_entity_poly.entity_id
_entity_poly.type
_entity_poly.pdbx_seq_one_letter_code
_entity_poly.pdbx_strand_id
1 'polypeptide(L)'
;MLFFTVKDARLFAAHSFLSSHLLTRNGYGRNEALFDADILIAHILKKERSWLLSHSDFDFLPYKNEFEAFVQKRSSGFPIAYITGTKDFFGRTFYVNENVLIPKPDTETLVELALNFAMEKLKKNEPLFVLDICTGSGCIGLSLAAELYENLSQTSDAFDKPQRAQRTQSYFDRSFFLILADISEEALKVCKKNMDSLLPSALYKRALAVKADLHLPFPCVPEPKRSYDLITANPPYVPSKLMERLLEDGRSEPCLALDGGIEGLDLIPPLAENSYLSLNLGGKLFVEVGEYHAAQAAEIFRNAGFSQVQIHKDLAGSDRVIECTKFSP
;
A
#
# COMPACT_ATOMS: atom_id res chain seq x y z
N MET A 1 38.58 -16.92 -20.35
CA MET A 1 37.85 -16.62 -19.11
C MET A 1 36.38 -16.74 -19.45
N LEU A 2 35.60 -17.57 -18.74
CA LEU A 2 34.15 -17.61 -18.96
C LEU A 2 33.60 -16.26 -18.51
N PHE A 3 33.18 -15.42 -19.46
CA PHE A 3 32.49 -14.17 -19.16
C PHE A 3 31.03 -14.49 -18.89
N PHE A 4 30.52 -14.11 -17.72
CA PHE A 4 29.09 -14.13 -17.41
C PHE A 4 28.68 -12.67 -17.22
N THR A 5 28.09 -12.09 -18.24
CA THR A 5 27.75 -10.66 -18.28
C THR A 5 26.35 -10.38 -17.75
N VAL A 6 25.99 -9.11 -17.55
CA VAL A 6 24.60 -8.69 -17.28
C VAL A 6 23.63 -9.23 -18.34
N LYS A 7 24.04 -9.24 -19.62
CA LYS A 7 23.25 -9.82 -20.71
C LYS A 7 23.03 -11.32 -20.53
N ASP A 8 24.07 -12.06 -20.16
CA ASP A 8 23.98 -13.50 -19.95
C ASP A 8 23.08 -13.83 -18.75
N ALA A 9 23.23 -13.07 -17.66
CA ALA A 9 22.38 -13.17 -16.47
C ALA A 9 20.90 -12.93 -16.80
N ARG A 10 20.60 -11.88 -17.58
CA ARG A 10 19.24 -11.55 -18.03
C ARG A 10 18.62 -12.70 -18.84
N LEU A 11 19.37 -13.27 -19.78
CA LEU A 11 18.90 -14.38 -20.61
C LEU A 11 18.70 -15.66 -19.80
N PHE A 12 19.64 -15.97 -18.90
CA PHE A 12 19.57 -17.11 -17.99
C PHE A 12 18.30 -17.07 -17.11
N ALA A 13 18.05 -15.94 -16.46
CA ALA A 13 16.89 -15.76 -15.59
C ALA A 13 15.59 -15.84 -16.39
N ALA A 14 15.49 -15.12 -17.51
CA ALA A 14 14.30 -15.13 -18.34
C ALA A 14 13.95 -16.54 -18.85
N HIS A 15 14.95 -17.32 -19.27
CA HIS A 15 14.74 -18.72 -19.67
C HIS A 15 14.25 -19.58 -18.49
N SER A 16 14.85 -19.40 -17.31
CA SER A 16 14.46 -20.15 -16.10
C SER A 16 13.02 -19.84 -15.68
N PHE A 17 12.61 -18.57 -15.73
CA PHE A 17 11.25 -18.16 -15.39
C PHE A 17 10.22 -18.68 -16.40
N LEU A 18 10.52 -18.60 -17.70
CA LEU A 18 9.65 -19.13 -18.75
C LEU A 18 9.53 -20.66 -18.74
N SER A 19 10.47 -21.35 -18.11
CA SER A 19 10.41 -22.80 -17.92
C SER A 19 9.59 -23.20 -16.68
N SER A 20 9.22 -22.25 -15.82
CA SER A 20 8.42 -22.51 -14.63
C SER A 20 6.93 -22.53 -14.96
N HIS A 21 6.29 -23.68 -14.75
CA HIS A 21 4.83 -23.83 -14.86
C HIS A 21 4.08 -22.92 -13.86
N LEU A 22 4.65 -22.71 -12.66
CA LEU A 22 4.00 -21.90 -11.62
C LEU A 22 3.89 -20.42 -12.01
N LEU A 23 4.89 -19.90 -12.74
CA LEU A 23 4.87 -18.55 -13.28
C LEU A 23 3.99 -18.47 -14.53
N THR A 24 4.21 -19.36 -15.50
CA THR A 24 3.61 -19.28 -16.85
C THR A 24 2.11 -19.54 -16.91
N ARG A 25 1.51 -20.22 -15.93
CA ARG A 25 0.06 -20.56 -15.94
C ARG A 25 -0.90 -19.37 -16.04
N ASN A 26 -0.48 -18.17 -15.63
CA ASN A 26 -1.35 -16.99 -15.54
C ASN A 26 -0.93 -15.87 -16.51
N GLY A 27 -0.49 -16.23 -17.73
CA GLY A 27 -0.13 -15.26 -18.76
C GLY A 27 1.24 -14.59 -18.57
N TYR A 28 2.06 -15.10 -17.65
CA TYR A 28 3.44 -14.65 -17.47
C TYR A 28 4.26 -14.97 -18.73
N GLY A 29 4.67 -13.92 -19.43
CA GLY A 29 5.33 -14.01 -20.72
C GLY A 29 6.77 -13.51 -20.68
N ARG A 30 7.31 -13.30 -21.89
CA ARG A 30 8.71 -12.90 -22.07
C ARG A 30 9.01 -11.54 -21.47
N ASN A 31 8.06 -10.60 -21.50
CA ASN A 31 8.26 -9.25 -21.00
C ASN A 31 8.37 -9.26 -19.48
N GLU A 32 7.49 -9.99 -18.80
CA GLU A 32 7.49 -10.19 -17.34
C GLU A 32 8.77 -10.89 -16.90
N ALA A 33 9.20 -11.92 -17.64
CA ALA A 33 10.44 -12.65 -17.36
C ALA A 33 11.69 -11.76 -17.44
N LEU A 34 11.79 -10.92 -18.48
CA LEU A 34 12.90 -9.98 -18.63
C LEU A 34 12.86 -8.88 -17.57
N PHE A 35 11.67 -8.40 -17.24
CA PHE A 35 11.46 -7.39 -16.20
C PHE A 35 11.86 -7.90 -14.82
N ASP A 36 11.45 -9.12 -14.45
CA ASP A 36 11.86 -9.76 -13.22
C ASP A 36 13.38 -9.98 -13.17
N ALA A 37 13.99 -10.39 -14.29
CA ALA A 37 15.44 -10.53 -14.38
C ALA A 37 16.16 -9.19 -14.11
N ASP A 38 15.69 -8.11 -14.74
CA ASP A 38 16.26 -6.77 -14.55
C ASP A 38 16.13 -6.27 -13.11
N ILE A 39 15.01 -6.55 -12.44
CA ILE A 39 14.82 -6.21 -11.02
C ILE A 39 15.86 -6.93 -10.15
N LEU A 40 16.05 -8.24 -10.34
CA LEU A 40 17.01 -9.01 -9.54
C LEU A 40 18.45 -8.55 -9.78
N ILE A 41 18.84 -8.32 -11.05
CA ILE A 41 20.19 -7.83 -11.39
C ILE A 41 20.41 -6.43 -10.78
N ALA A 42 19.46 -5.51 -10.96
CA ALA A 42 19.51 -4.17 -10.38
C ALA A 42 19.64 -4.21 -8.85
N HIS A 43 18.87 -5.09 -8.20
CA HIS A 43 18.91 -5.27 -6.76
C HIS A 43 20.28 -5.74 -6.25
N ILE A 44 20.91 -6.70 -6.93
CA ILE A 44 22.22 -7.23 -6.53
C ILE A 44 23.31 -6.16 -6.74
N LEU A 45 23.29 -5.45 -7.87
CA LEU A 45 24.28 -4.42 -8.18
C LEU A 45 24.09 -3.11 -7.42
N LYS A 46 22.93 -2.91 -6.76
CA LYS A 46 22.50 -1.63 -6.18
C LYS A 46 22.55 -0.52 -7.24
N LYS A 47 22.02 -0.81 -8.43
CA LYS A 47 21.93 0.12 -9.57
C LYS A 47 20.48 0.25 -10.02
N GLU A 48 20.18 1.36 -10.69
CA GLU A 48 18.91 1.50 -11.40
C GLU A 48 18.86 0.59 -12.64
N ARG A 49 17.66 0.21 -13.06
CA ARG A 49 17.46 -0.60 -14.26
C ARG A 49 17.92 0.11 -15.54
N SER A 50 17.82 1.43 -15.58
CA SER A 50 18.32 2.28 -16.68
C SER A 50 19.83 2.09 -16.92
N TRP A 51 20.61 1.88 -15.84
CA TRP A 51 22.04 1.63 -15.92
C TRP A 51 22.36 0.29 -16.61
N LEU A 52 21.51 -0.73 -16.43
CA LEU A 52 21.68 -2.05 -17.06
C LEU A 52 21.57 -1.99 -18.59
N LEU A 53 20.87 -1.00 -19.14
CA LEU A 53 20.71 -0.84 -20.59
C LEU A 53 22.01 -0.41 -21.28
N SER A 54 22.83 0.40 -20.61
CA SER A 54 24.11 0.91 -21.12
C SER A 54 25.31 0.06 -20.71
N HIS A 55 25.12 -0.96 -19.87
CA HIS A 55 26.19 -1.79 -19.31
C HIS A 55 25.91 -3.30 -19.46
N SER A 56 25.41 -3.72 -20.62
CA SER A 56 25.07 -5.13 -20.89
C SER A 56 26.26 -6.08 -20.77
N ASP A 57 27.46 -5.60 -21.04
CA ASP A 57 28.70 -6.38 -21.08
C ASP A 57 29.46 -6.34 -19.73
N PHE A 58 28.86 -5.72 -18.70
CA PHE A 58 29.43 -5.67 -17.36
C PHE A 58 29.62 -7.08 -16.81
N ASP A 59 30.79 -7.33 -16.21
CA ASP A 59 31.14 -8.62 -15.61
C ASP A 59 30.26 -8.90 -14.38
N PHE A 60 29.34 -9.84 -14.54
CA PHE A 60 28.38 -10.26 -13.53
C PHE A 60 28.75 -11.60 -12.89
N LEU A 61 29.87 -12.21 -13.30
CA LEU A 61 30.34 -13.49 -12.77
C LEU A 61 30.48 -13.50 -11.23
N PRO A 62 30.98 -12.43 -10.56
CA PRO A 62 31.09 -12.43 -9.10
C PRO A 62 29.76 -12.60 -8.36
N TYR A 63 28.64 -12.24 -9.00
CA TYR A 63 27.30 -12.24 -8.42
C TYR A 63 26.48 -13.48 -8.77
N LYS A 64 27.02 -14.35 -9.63
CA LYS A 64 26.28 -15.45 -10.25
C LYS A 64 25.60 -16.37 -9.24
N ASN A 65 26.29 -16.80 -8.19
CA ASN A 65 25.74 -17.75 -7.21
C ASN A 65 24.54 -17.18 -6.44
N GLU A 66 24.63 -15.91 -6.01
CA GLU A 66 23.52 -15.22 -5.34
C GLU A 66 22.34 -15.03 -6.30
N PHE A 67 22.63 -14.62 -7.53
CA PHE A 67 21.62 -14.43 -8.56
C PHE A 67 20.89 -15.72 -8.91
N GLU A 68 21.61 -16.84 -9.07
CA GLU A 68 21.01 -18.15 -9.32
C GLU A 68 20.06 -18.57 -8.18
N ALA A 69 20.41 -18.28 -6.93
CA ALA A 69 19.52 -18.54 -5.78
C ALA A 69 18.24 -17.70 -5.85
N PHE A 70 18.31 -16.41 -6.23
CA PHE A 70 17.13 -15.57 -6.44
C PHE A 70 16.28 -16.05 -7.62
N VAL A 71 16.92 -16.47 -8.71
CA VAL A 71 16.23 -17.02 -9.88
C VAL A 71 15.48 -18.30 -9.52
N GLN A 72 16.10 -19.19 -8.73
CA GLN A 72 15.42 -20.39 -8.22
C GLN A 72 14.23 -20.04 -7.34
N LYS A 73 14.39 -19.10 -6.39
CA LYS A 73 13.30 -18.65 -5.52
C LYS A 73 12.15 -18.04 -6.33
N ARG A 74 12.45 -17.17 -7.31
CA ARG A 74 11.41 -16.59 -8.18
C ARG A 74 10.71 -17.66 -9.03
N SER A 75 11.48 -18.63 -9.54
CA SER A 75 10.94 -19.75 -10.35
C SER A 75 9.99 -20.65 -9.57
N SER A 76 10.04 -20.67 -8.24
CA SER A 76 9.06 -21.40 -7.41
C SER A 76 7.74 -20.65 -7.21
N GLY A 77 7.54 -19.52 -7.90
CA GLY A 77 6.36 -18.65 -7.75
C GLY A 77 6.52 -17.56 -6.68
N PHE A 78 7.60 -17.59 -5.89
CA PHE A 78 7.80 -16.65 -4.78
C PHE A 78 7.85 -15.20 -5.29
N PRO A 79 7.09 -14.25 -4.70
CA PRO A 79 6.98 -12.89 -5.23
C PRO A 79 8.31 -12.14 -5.30
N ILE A 80 8.58 -11.49 -6.43
CA ILE A 80 9.85 -10.78 -6.63
C ILE A 80 10.10 -9.67 -5.60
N ALA A 81 9.04 -8.96 -5.18
CA ALA A 81 9.12 -7.91 -4.17
C ALA A 81 9.58 -8.44 -2.80
N TYR A 82 9.24 -9.68 -2.45
CA TYR A 82 9.74 -10.32 -1.23
C TYR A 82 11.17 -10.83 -1.38
N ILE A 83 11.63 -11.14 -2.61
CA ILE A 83 13.03 -11.47 -2.87
C ILE A 83 13.89 -10.22 -2.68
N THR A 84 13.47 -9.09 -3.24
CA THR A 84 14.18 -7.81 -3.11
C THR A 84 13.95 -7.12 -1.77
N GLY A 85 12.90 -7.52 -1.04
CA GLY A 85 12.47 -6.91 0.22
C GLY A 85 11.84 -5.53 0.04
N THR A 86 11.51 -5.12 -1.18
CA THR A 86 11.02 -3.78 -1.50
C THR A 86 9.94 -3.77 -2.58
N LYS A 87 9.05 -2.77 -2.53
CA LYS A 87 8.03 -2.48 -3.53
C LYS A 87 7.87 -0.97 -3.69
N ASP A 88 7.96 -0.48 -4.92
CA ASP A 88 7.60 0.90 -5.24
C ASP A 88 6.08 1.05 -5.28
N PHE A 89 5.57 2.11 -4.64
CA PHE A 89 4.16 2.49 -4.57
C PHE A 89 4.05 3.99 -4.32
N PHE A 90 3.22 4.68 -5.09
CA PHE A 90 2.96 6.12 -4.94
C PHE A 90 4.24 6.97 -4.83
N GLY A 91 5.21 6.71 -5.73
CA GLY A 91 6.49 7.43 -5.79
C GLY A 91 7.49 7.10 -4.67
N ARG A 92 7.21 6.11 -3.82
CA ARG A 92 8.05 5.75 -2.66
C ARG A 92 8.37 4.26 -2.65
N THR A 93 9.54 3.90 -2.11
CA THR A 93 9.96 2.50 -1.98
C THR A 93 9.65 1.98 -0.58
N PHE A 94 8.68 1.08 -0.48
CA PHE A 94 8.30 0.44 0.77
C PHE A 94 9.12 -0.83 0.98
N TYR A 95 9.58 -1.06 2.21
CA TYR A 95 10.02 -2.36 2.67
C TYR A 95 8.81 -3.30 2.80
N VAL A 96 8.94 -4.50 2.25
CA VAL A 96 7.90 -5.55 2.29
C VAL A 96 8.53 -6.91 2.55
N ASN A 97 7.75 -7.81 3.16
CA ASN A 97 8.08 -9.22 3.31
C ASN A 97 6.79 -10.05 3.37
N GLU A 98 6.93 -11.36 3.58
CA GLU A 98 5.86 -12.36 3.62
C GLU A 98 4.78 -12.11 4.69
N ASN A 99 4.93 -11.09 5.55
CA ASN A 99 3.95 -10.74 6.59
C ASN A 99 2.96 -9.64 6.18
N VAL A 100 3.09 -9.06 4.98
CA VAL A 100 2.21 -7.98 4.48
C VAL A 100 1.78 -8.22 3.04
N LEU A 101 0.59 -7.77 2.66
CA LEU A 101 0.21 -7.68 1.25
C LEU A 101 1.19 -6.76 0.50
N ILE A 102 1.62 -7.17 -0.70
CA ILE A 102 2.44 -6.32 -1.55
C ILE A 102 1.56 -5.19 -2.08
N PRO A 103 1.92 -3.90 -1.88
CA PRO A 103 1.16 -2.76 -2.40
C PRO A 103 0.87 -2.91 -3.90
N LYS A 104 -0.40 -2.76 -4.28
CA LYS A 104 -0.86 -2.93 -5.67
C LYS A 104 -1.09 -1.55 -6.31
N PRO A 105 -0.84 -1.39 -7.63
CA PRO A 105 -1.10 -0.13 -8.32
C PRO A 105 -2.55 0.36 -8.19
N ASP A 106 -3.53 -0.55 -8.18
CA ASP A 106 -4.94 -0.18 -8.11
C ASP A 106 -5.29 0.54 -6.79
N THR A 107 -4.56 0.22 -5.71
CA THR A 107 -4.66 0.87 -4.39
C THR A 107 -4.25 2.35 -4.42
N GLU A 108 -3.50 2.80 -5.44
CA GLU A 108 -3.15 4.22 -5.60
C GLU A 108 -4.40 5.09 -5.81
N THR A 109 -5.45 4.55 -6.44
CA THR A 109 -6.75 5.23 -6.60
C THR A 109 -7.34 5.66 -5.25
N LEU A 110 -7.22 4.79 -4.23
CA LEU A 110 -7.69 5.10 -2.89
C LEU A 110 -6.90 6.25 -2.28
N VAL A 111 -5.57 6.22 -2.42
CA VAL A 111 -4.67 7.27 -1.93
C VAL A 111 -4.98 8.61 -2.59
N GLU A 112 -5.22 8.65 -3.90
CA GLU A 112 -5.57 9.87 -4.63
C GLU A 112 -6.87 10.49 -4.12
N LEU A 113 -7.92 9.69 -3.95
CA LEU A 113 -9.23 10.16 -3.46
C LEU A 113 -9.11 10.70 -2.02
N ALA A 114 -8.41 9.97 -1.16
CA ALA A 114 -8.15 10.38 0.22
C ALA A 114 -7.32 11.68 0.28
N LEU A 115 -6.30 11.80 -0.56
CA LEU A 115 -5.44 12.99 -0.66
C LEU A 115 -6.23 14.21 -1.13
N ASN A 116 -7.11 14.05 -2.12
CA ASN A 116 -7.96 15.15 -2.60
C ASN A 116 -8.83 15.72 -1.47
N PHE A 117 -9.50 14.84 -0.71
CA PHE A 117 -10.29 15.27 0.45
C PHE A 117 -9.43 15.92 1.54
N ALA A 118 -8.31 15.30 1.90
CA ALA A 118 -7.39 15.83 2.90
C ALA A 118 -6.88 17.23 2.50
N MET A 119 -6.49 17.43 1.23
CA MET A 119 -6.02 18.69 0.71
C MET A 119 -7.08 19.81 0.78
N GLU A 120 -8.36 19.49 0.60
CA GLU A 120 -9.45 20.46 0.80
C GLU A 120 -9.55 20.94 2.25
N LYS A 121 -9.42 20.02 3.21
CA LYS A 121 -9.40 20.38 4.65
C LYS A 121 -8.17 21.21 5.00
N LEU A 122 -7.00 20.83 4.48
CA LEU A 122 -5.76 21.58 4.65
C LEU A 122 -5.87 23.02 4.13
N LYS A 123 -6.43 23.23 2.93
CA LYS A 123 -6.65 24.57 2.35
C LYS A 123 -7.54 25.46 3.24
N LYS A 124 -8.46 24.86 3.98
CA LYS A 124 -9.34 25.54 4.94
C LYS A 124 -8.74 25.65 6.35
N ASN A 125 -7.53 25.14 6.56
CA ASN A 125 -6.87 25.05 7.87
C ASN A 125 -7.72 24.28 8.90
N GLU A 126 -8.46 23.28 8.44
CA GLU A 126 -9.26 22.39 9.29
C GLU A 126 -8.40 21.25 9.85
N PRO A 127 -8.73 20.72 11.04
CA PRO A 127 -8.10 19.50 11.53
C PRO A 127 -8.31 18.30 10.61
N LEU A 128 -7.32 17.41 10.58
CA LEU A 128 -7.30 16.18 9.81
C LEU A 128 -6.73 15.05 10.67
N PHE A 129 -7.63 14.34 11.34
CA PHE A 129 -7.32 13.11 12.06
C PHE A 129 -7.61 11.90 11.18
N VAL A 130 -6.59 11.08 10.92
CA VAL A 130 -6.63 9.99 9.96
C VAL A 130 -6.46 8.65 10.64
N LEU A 131 -7.30 7.68 10.29
CA LEU A 131 -7.09 6.26 10.57
C LEU A 131 -6.88 5.51 9.25
N ASP A 132 -5.78 4.79 9.14
CA ASP A 132 -5.56 3.80 8.10
C ASP A 132 -5.66 2.41 8.74
N ILE A 133 -6.81 1.74 8.57
CA ILE A 133 -7.10 0.43 9.17
C ILE A 133 -6.81 -0.68 8.14
N CYS A 134 -6.32 -1.83 8.62
CA CYS A 134 -5.72 -2.88 7.77
C CYS A 134 -4.50 -2.34 7.01
N THR A 135 -3.64 -1.59 7.71
CA THR A 135 -2.56 -0.80 7.09
C THR A 135 -1.48 -1.65 6.42
N GLY A 136 -1.27 -2.90 6.83
CA GLY A 136 -0.27 -3.79 6.26
C GLY A 136 1.13 -3.19 6.30
N SER A 137 1.69 -2.86 5.14
CA SER A 137 3.00 -2.21 5.03
C SER A 137 2.99 -0.72 5.40
N GLY A 138 1.82 -0.12 5.62
CA GLY A 138 1.62 1.32 5.81
C GLY A 138 1.44 2.10 4.51
N CYS A 139 1.26 1.44 3.37
CA CYS A 139 1.40 2.08 2.06
C CYS A 139 0.39 3.21 1.80
N ILE A 140 -0.84 3.09 2.31
CA ILE A 140 -1.88 4.11 2.13
C ILE A 140 -1.60 5.31 3.05
N GLY A 141 -1.60 5.10 4.37
CA GLY A 141 -1.45 6.19 5.34
C GLY A 141 -0.11 6.92 5.25
N LEU A 142 1.00 6.22 4.98
CA LEU A 142 2.31 6.84 4.85
C LEU A 142 2.45 7.66 3.57
N SER A 143 1.93 7.17 2.44
CA SER A 143 1.91 7.93 1.19
C SER A 143 1.09 9.21 1.37
N LEU A 144 -0.11 9.10 1.94
CA LEU A 144 -0.96 10.26 2.24
C LEU A 144 -0.22 11.30 3.10
N ALA A 145 0.36 10.89 4.23
CA ALA A 145 1.02 11.82 5.14
C ALA A 145 2.26 12.49 4.52
N ALA A 146 3.07 11.73 3.78
CA ALA A 146 4.24 12.27 3.11
C ALA A 146 3.85 13.28 2.02
N GLU A 147 2.85 12.97 1.20
CA GLU A 147 2.32 13.87 0.18
C GLU A 147 1.77 15.17 0.76
N LEU A 148 0.95 15.09 1.81
CA LEU A 148 0.40 16.27 2.48
C LEU A 148 1.51 17.18 3.01
N TYR A 149 2.54 16.59 3.62
CA TYR A 149 3.67 17.33 4.17
C TYR A 149 4.50 17.99 3.06
N GLU A 150 4.81 17.26 1.99
CA GLU A 150 5.55 17.76 0.84
C GLU A 150 4.81 18.91 0.15
N ASN A 151 3.50 18.75 -0.11
CA ASN A 151 2.67 19.78 -0.73
C ASN A 151 2.61 21.08 0.09
N LEU A 152 2.51 20.98 1.42
CA LEU A 152 2.56 22.17 2.28
C LEU A 152 3.96 22.79 2.35
N SER A 153 5.00 21.98 2.25
CA SER A 153 6.40 22.41 2.35
C SER A 153 6.95 23.02 1.05
N GLN A 154 6.38 22.68 -0.10
CA GLN A 154 6.84 23.22 -1.39
C GLN A 154 6.46 24.70 -1.57
N THR A 155 7.46 25.53 -1.91
CA THR A 155 7.30 26.90 -2.43
C THR A 155 8.45 27.25 -3.37
N SER A 156 8.14 27.94 -4.47
CA SER A 156 9.11 28.48 -5.42
C SER A 156 9.76 29.78 -4.94
N ASP A 157 9.21 30.44 -3.92
CA ASP A 157 9.75 31.69 -3.37
C ASP A 157 10.70 31.41 -2.20
N ALA A 158 11.99 31.67 -2.41
CA ALA A 158 13.03 31.46 -1.42
C ALA A 158 12.86 32.32 -0.14
N PHE A 159 12.20 33.48 -0.25
CA PHE A 159 11.99 34.39 0.88
C PHE A 159 10.83 33.93 1.81
N ASP A 160 9.85 33.19 1.27
CA ASP A 160 8.70 32.66 2.03
C ASP A 160 9.00 31.31 2.71
N LYS A 161 10.06 30.60 2.29
CA LYS A 161 10.42 29.27 2.80
C LYS A 161 10.44 29.16 4.34
N PRO A 162 11.07 30.07 5.12
CA PRO A 162 11.13 29.94 6.57
C PRO A 162 9.77 30.12 7.24
N GLN A 163 8.98 31.10 6.80
CA GLN A 163 7.65 31.38 7.37
C GLN A 163 6.67 30.26 7.03
N ARG A 164 6.74 29.73 5.81
CA ARG A 164 5.92 28.61 5.37
C ARG A 164 6.27 27.33 6.12
N ALA A 165 7.55 26.98 6.28
CA ALA A 165 7.96 25.83 7.07
C ALA A 165 7.42 25.90 8.51
N GLN A 166 7.45 27.07 9.13
CA GLN A 166 6.88 27.28 10.47
C GLN A 166 5.35 27.09 10.49
N ARG A 167 4.63 27.60 9.49
CA ARG A 167 3.18 27.41 9.37
C ARG A 167 2.81 25.95 9.14
N THR A 168 3.54 25.27 8.26
CA THR A 168 3.38 23.83 7.98
C THR A 168 3.59 23.03 9.26
N GLN A 169 4.68 23.25 9.98
CA GLN A 169 4.93 22.58 11.25
C GLN A 169 3.82 22.86 12.26
N SER A 170 3.40 24.13 12.40
CA SER A 170 2.32 24.52 13.31
C SER A 170 0.98 23.86 12.98
N TYR A 171 0.69 23.60 11.71
CA TYR A 171 -0.51 22.85 11.31
C TYR A 171 -0.40 21.40 11.79
N PHE A 172 0.68 20.71 11.43
CA PHE A 172 0.85 19.29 11.77
C PHE A 172 0.91 19.04 13.27
N ASP A 173 1.51 19.95 14.05
CA ASP A 173 1.59 19.84 15.50
C ASP A 173 0.22 19.92 16.20
N ARG A 174 -0.73 20.66 15.61
CA ARG A 174 -2.00 21.03 16.27
C ARG A 174 -3.24 20.40 15.66
N SER A 175 -3.15 19.98 14.40
CA SER A 175 -4.32 19.74 13.56
C SER A 175 -4.17 18.52 12.68
N PHE A 176 -3.14 17.70 12.89
CA PHE A 176 -2.97 16.44 12.18
C PHE A 176 -2.61 15.30 13.13
N PHE A 177 -3.19 14.13 12.94
CA PHE A 177 -2.69 12.90 13.55
C PHE A 177 -2.99 11.72 12.63
N LEU A 178 -2.04 10.80 12.50
CA LEU A 178 -2.20 9.56 11.73
C LEU A 178 -2.14 8.35 12.64
N ILE A 179 -3.12 7.46 12.54
CA ILE A 179 -3.10 6.15 13.16
C ILE A 179 -3.04 5.10 12.06
N LEU A 180 -2.00 4.28 12.07
CA LEU A 180 -1.82 3.12 11.19
C LEU A 180 -2.17 1.88 12.01
N ALA A 181 -3.17 1.12 11.60
CA ALA A 181 -3.74 0.06 12.43
C ALA A 181 -3.84 -1.26 11.67
N ASP A 182 -3.46 -2.35 12.32
CA ASP A 182 -3.53 -3.70 11.77
C ASP A 182 -3.79 -4.73 12.86
N ILE A 183 -4.40 -5.86 12.51
CA ILE A 183 -4.57 -6.98 13.44
C ILE A 183 -3.26 -7.76 13.63
N SER A 184 -2.38 -7.75 12.62
CA SER A 184 -1.12 -8.48 12.59
C SER A 184 0.03 -7.68 13.21
N GLU A 185 0.60 -8.19 14.30
CA GLU A 185 1.79 -7.60 14.90
C GLU A 185 3.02 -7.66 13.98
N GLU A 186 3.11 -8.69 13.14
CA GLU A 186 4.18 -8.82 12.15
C GLU A 186 4.04 -7.78 11.03
N ALA A 187 2.81 -7.50 10.59
CA ALA A 187 2.54 -6.41 9.65
C ALA A 187 2.93 -5.06 10.27
N LEU A 188 2.57 -4.83 11.54
CA LEU A 188 2.95 -3.60 12.25
C LEU A 188 4.47 -3.42 12.40
N LYS A 189 5.25 -4.49 12.48
CA LYS A 189 6.73 -4.39 12.45
C LYS A 189 7.22 -3.88 11.09
N VAL A 190 6.64 -4.37 10.00
CA VAL A 190 6.92 -3.89 8.63
C VAL A 190 6.50 -2.43 8.48
N CYS A 191 5.27 -2.09 8.90
CA CYS A 191 4.75 -0.73 8.90
C CYS A 191 5.66 0.24 9.65
N LYS A 192 6.12 -0.12 10.86
CA LYS A 192 7.04 0.72 11.65
C LYS A 192 8.37 0.96 10.96
N LYS A 193 8.93 -0.07 10.32
CA LYS A 193 10.16 0.09 9.52
C LYS A 193 9.97 1.04 8.34
N ASN A 194 8.79 1.02 7.72
CA ASN A 194 8.41 1.98 6.68
C ASN A 194 8.17 3.38 7.24
N MET A 195 7.55 3.52 8.42
CA MET A 195 7.42 4.80 9.12
C MET A 195 8.79 5.45 9.34
N ASP A 196 9.76 4.70 9.87
CA ASP A 196 11.11 5.20 10.15
C ASP A 196 11.86 5.68 8.89
N SER A 197 11.49 5.14 7.72
CA SER A 197 12.18 5.40 6.46
C SER A 197 11.48 6.46 5.60
N LEU A 198 10.15 6.55 5.66
CA LEU A 198 9.33 7.31 4.70
C LEU A 198 8.56 8.47 5.32
N LEU A 199 8.26 8.41 6.62
CA LEU A 199 7.49 9.47 7.27
C LEU A 199 8.40 10.69 7.48
N PRO A 200 7.97 11.92 7.13
CA PRO A 200 8.73 13.12 7.46
C PRO A 200 8.97 13.19 8.99
N SER A 201 10.19 13.53 9.39
CA SER A 201 10.58 13.56 10.82
C SER A 201 9.70 14.47 11.68
N ALA A 202 9.17 15.53 11.08
CA ALA A 202 8.18 16.43 11.67
C ALA A 202 6.90 15.72 12.15
N LEU A 203 6.55 14.59 11.53
CA LEU A 203 5.33 13.83 11.81
C LEU A 203 5.55 12.65 12.75
N TYR A 204 6.78 12.36 13.20
CA TYR A 204 7.08 11.20 14.07
C TYR A 204 6.28 11.18 15.37
N LYS A 205 5.96 12.36 15.94
CA LYS A 205 5.13 12.49 17.15
C LYS A 205 3.62 12.58 16.84
N ARG A 206 3.28 12.65 15.55
CA ARG A 206 1.92 12.84 15.02
C ARG A 206 1.45 11.63 14.22
N ALA A 207 2.16 10.51 14.34
CA ALA A 207 1.78 9.23 13.77
C ALA A 207 2.04 8.10 14.76
N LEU A 208 1.20 7.08 14.77
CA LEU A 208 1.43 5.87 15.57
C LEU A 208 0.95 4.63 14.82
N ALA A 209 1.61 3.49 15.10
CA ALA A 209 1.18 2.18 14.62
C ALA A 209 0.64 1.33 15.79
N VAL A 210 -0.61 0.85 15.69
CA VAL A 210 -1.33 0.10 16.74
C VAL A 210 -1.97 -1.18 16.25
N LYS A 211 -2.09 -2.13 17.17
CA LYS A 211 -2.89 -3.33 16.95
C LYS A 211 -4.37 -2.97 17.07
N ALA A 212 -5.16 -3.32 16.06
CA ALA A 212 -6.60 -3.15 16.07
C ALA A 212 -7.27 -4.30 15.32
N ASP A 213 -8.48 -4.64 15.75
CA ASP A 213 -9.33 -5.66 15.12
C ASP A 213 -10.58 -4.96 14.59
N LEU A 214 -11.00 -5.28 13.37
CA LEU A 214 -12.20 -4.70 12.77
C LEU A 214 -13.46 -5.01 13.58
N HIS A 215 -13.50 -6.13 14.32
CA HIS A 215 -14.63 -6.53 15.15
C HIS A 215 -14.69 -5.82 16.51
N LEU A 216 -13.70 -5.00 16.84
CA LEU A 216 -13.63 -4.24 18.08
C LEU A 216 -13.70 -2.74 17.79
N PRO A 217 -14.06 -1.90 18.79
CA PRO A 217 -14.00 -0.45 18.64
C PRO A 217 -12.61 0.01 18.16
N PHE A 218 -12.59 0.87 17.14
CA PHE A 218 -11.35 1.42 16.61
C PHE A 218 -10.56 2.20 17.66
N PRO A 219 -9.22 2.25 17.53
CA PRO A 219 -8.39 3.04 18.42
C PRO A 219 -8.87 4.49 18.45
N CYS A 220 -8.80 5.15 19.61
CA CYS A 220 -9.11 6.56 19.71
C CYS A 220 -7.89 7.40 19.30
N VAL A 221 -8.15 8.56 18.69
CA VAL A 221 -7.13 9.61 18.56
C VAL A 221 -6.64 9.98 19.97
N PRO A 222 -5.32 10.18 20.19
CA PRO A 222 -4.77 10.60 21.48
C PRO A 222 -5.05 12.09 21.79
N GLU A 223 -6.26 12.57 21.45
CA GLU A 223 -6.74 13.92 21.71
C GLU A 223 -8.18 13.87 22.25
N PRO A 224 -8.45 14.41 23.47
CA PRO A 224 -9.77 14.35 24.06
C PRO A 224 -10.84 14.97 23.17
N LYS A 225 -12.00 14.28 23.05
CA LYS A 225 -13.17 14.73 22.26
C LYS A 225 -12.92 14.87 20.76
N ARG A 226 -11.82 14.32 20.23
CA ARG A 226 -11.56 14.23 18.79
C ARG A 226 -11.88 12.83 18.28
N SER A 227 -12.49 12.76 17.11
CA SER A 227 -12.68 11.55 16.30
C SER A 227 -11.99 11.75 14.95
N TYR A 228 -12.08 10.77 14.07
CA TYR A 228 -11.45 10.83 12.74
C TYR A 228 -12.21 11.73 11.78
N ASP A 229 -11.47 12.44 10.94
CA ASP A 229 -11.99 13.16 9.78
C ASP A 229 -11.90 12.30 8.52
N LEU A 230 -10.94 11.38 8.47
CA LEU A 230 -10.67 10.49 7.36
C LEU A 230 -10.37 9.09 7.89
N ILE A 231 -11.04 8.09 7.33
CA ILE A 231 -10.67 6.68 7.50
C ILE A 231 -10.34 6.11 6.12
N THR A 232 -9.22 5.41 6.01
CA THR A 232 -8.84 4.61 4.84
C THR A 232 -8.76 3.15 5.23
N ALA A 233 -9.14 2.25 4.31
CA ALA A 233 -9.06 0.82 4.56
C ALA A 233 -8.80 0.03 3.27
N ASN A 234 -7.93 -0.96 3.34
CA ASN A 234 -7.85 -2.03 2.35
C ASN A 234 -8.01 -3.38 3.08
N PRO A 235 -9.24 -3.77 3.43
CA PRO A 235 -9.47 -5.02 4.14
C PRO A 235 -9.30 -6.22 3.20
N PRO A 236 -9.01 -7.42 3.73
CA PRO A 236 -9.12 -8.66 2.98
C PRO A 236 -10.51 -8.81 2.34
N TYR A 237 -10.56 -9.08 1.04
CA TYR A 237 -11.80 -9.18 0.26
C TYR A 237 -11.86 -10.39 -0.69
N VAL A 238 -10.89 -11.30 -0.63
CA VAL A 238 -10.86 -12.49 -1.50
C VAL A 238 -11.76 -13.57 -0.87
N PRO A 239 -12.72 -14.16 -1.61
CA PRO A 239 -13.50 -15.30 -1.14
C PRO A 239 -12.61 -16.47 -0.72
N SER A 240 -12.88 -17.13 0.42
CA SER A 240 -11.99 -18.15 0.99
C SER A 240 -11.67 -19.28 0.01
N LYS A 241 -12.66 -19.74 -0.78
CA LYS A 241 -12.44 -20.79 -1.81
C LYS A 241 -11.51 -20.35 -2.95
N LEU A 242 -11.50 -19.05 -3.27
CA LEU A 242 -10.59 -18.50 -4.27
C LEU A 242 -9.19 -18.34 -3.66
N MET A 243 -9.09 -17.87 -2.42
CA MET A 243 -7.83 -17.76 -1.69
C MET A 243 -7.07 -19.09 -1.64
N GLU A 244 -7.76 -20.21 -1.34
CA GLU A 244 -7.14 -21.55 -1.36
C GLU A 244 -6.46 -21.86 -2.70
N ARG A 245 -7.15 -21.60 -3.83
CA ARG A 245 -6.59 -21.78 -5.17
C ARG A 245 -5.43 -20.82 -5.46
N LEU A 246 -5.51 -19.58 -4.98
CA LEU A 246 -4.44 -18.60 -5.15
C LEU A 246 -3.16 -18.96 -4.38
N LEU A 247 -3.26 -19.70 -3.28
CA LEU A 247 -2.10 -20.21 -2.53
C LEU A 247 -1.51 -21.46 -3.17
N GLU A 248 -2.33 -22.34 -3.77
CA GLU A 248 -1.86 -23.39 -4.69
C GLU A 248 -1.08 -22.78 -5.88
N ASP A 249 -1.30 -21.48 -6.13
CA ASP A 249 -0.58 -20.73 -7.14
C ASP A 249 0.87 -20.35 -6.77
N GLY A 250 1.37 -20.81 -5.62
CA GLY A 250 2.71 -20.48 -5.13
C GLY A 250 2.82 -19.03 -4.63
N ARG A 251 1.67 -18.33 -4.51
CA ARG A 251 1.63 -17.02 -3.87
C ARG A 251 1.94 -17.19 -2.40
N SER A 252 2.84 -16.34 -1.90
CA SER A 252 3.32 -16.36 -0.51
C SER A 252 2.83 -15.16 0.30
N GLU A 253 1.84 -14.41 -0.21
CA GLU A 253 1.21 -13.32 0.55
C GLU A 253 0.39 -13.93 1.71
N PRO A 254 0.32 -13.28 2.89
CA PRO A 254 -0.36 -13.84 4.05
C PRO A 254 -1.84 -14.12 3.78
N CYS A 255 -2.33 -15.29 4.19
CA CYS A 255 -3.76 -15.63 4.13
C CYS A 255 -4.63 -14.57 4.84
N LEU A 256 -4.18 -14.10 6.01
CA LEU A 256 -4.84 -13.05 6.79
C LEU A 256 -5.01 -11.72 6.03
N ALA A 257 -4.18 -11.46 5.02
CA ALA A 257 -4.27 -10.25 4.18
C ALA A 257 -5.12 -10.46 2.91
N LEU A 258 -5.58 -11.68 2.64
CA LEU A 258 -6.36 -12.03 1.44
C LEU A 258 -7.79 -12.46 1.79
N ASP A 259 -7.95 -13.35 2.76
CA ASP A 259 -9.22 -14.02 3.07
C ASP A 259 -10.25 -13.04 3.66
N GLY A 260 -11.24 -12.67 2.85
CA GLY A 260 -12.38 -11.86 3.26
C GLY A 260 -13.61 -12.68 3.67
N GLY A 261 -13.44 -13.99 3.87
CA GLY A 261 -14.51 -14.90 4.25
C GLY A 261 -15.28 -15.48 3.05
N ILE A 262 -16.48 -16.01 3.29
CA ILE A 262 -17.18 -16.90 2.34
C ILE A 262 -17.33 -16.25 0.96
N GLU A 263 -17.79 -15.00 0.93
CA GLU A 263 -17.97 -14.21 -0.28
C GLU A 263 -16.98 -13.03 -0.35
N GLY A 264 -15.98 -12.96 0.55
CA GLY A 264 -15.06 -11.83 0.59
C GLY A 264 -15.64 -10.54 1.21
N LEU A 265 -16.75 -10.64 1.95
CA LEU A 265 -17.47 -9.50 2.53
C LEU A 265 -17.55 -9.52 4.06
N ASP A 266 -17.03 -10.55 4.73
CA ASP A 266 -17.27 -10.79 6.16
C ASP A 266 -16.72 -9.65 7.04
N LEU A 267 -15.70 -8.94 6.56
CA LEU A 267 -15.07 -7.82 7.22
C LEU A 267 -15.72 -6.46 6.91
N ILE A 268 -16.61 -6.37 5.93
CA ILE A 268 -17.26 -5.12 5.53
C ILE A 268 -18.28 -4.64 6.57
N PRO A 269 -19.20 -5.46 7.12
CA PRO A 269 -20.12 -5.02 8.17
C PRO A 269 -19.42 -4.43 9.41
N PRO A 270 -18.46 -5.10 10.06
CA PRO A 270 -17.79 -4.53 11.24
C PRO A 270 -16.96 -3.29 10.89
N LEU A 271 -16.34 -3.23 9.70
CA LEU A 271 -15.68 -2.02 9.20
C LEU A 271 -16.66 -0.85 9.04
N ALA A 272 -17.84 -1.09 8.48
CA ALA A 272 -18.85 -0.06 8.25
C ALA A 272 -19.37 0.52 9.58
N GLU A 273 -19.74 -0.33 10.54
CA GLU A 273 -20.23 0.09 11.85
C GLU A 273 -19.18 0.91 12.61
N ASN A 274 -17.97 0.37 12.76
CA ASN A 274 -16.91 1.06 13.49
C ASN A 274 -16.48 2.36 12.80
N SER A 275 -16.39 2.38 11.47
CA SER A 275 -16.08 3.61 10.74
C SER A 275 -17.13 4.68 10.94
N TYR A 276 -18.42 4.31 10.90
CA TYR A 276 -19.50 5.26 11.13
C TYR A 276 -19.44 5.80 12.56
N LEU A 277 -19.21 4.96 13.57
CA LEU A 277 -19.09 5.40 14.97
C LEU A 277 -17.88 6.29 15.21
N SER A 278 -16.76 6.06 14.51
CA SER A 278 -15.49 6.74 14.73
C SER A 278 -15.26 7.97 13.84
N LEU A 279 -16.11 8.26 12.85
CA LEU A 279 -16.01 9.48 12.04
C LEU A 279 -16.72 10.69 12.67
N ASN A 280 -16.14 11.88 12.47
CA ASN A 280 -16.82 13.15 12.68
C ASN A 280 -17.92 13.36 11.63
N LEU A 281 -18.88 14.24 11.90
CA LEU A 281 -19.82 14.70 10.86
C LEU A 281 -19.04 15.42 9.75
N GLY A 282 -19.35 15.11 8.50
CA GLY A 282 -18.62 15.53 7.31
C GLY A 282 -17.31 14.76 7.06
N GLY A 283 -16.94 13.81 7.93
CA GLY A 283 -15.80 12.94 7.73
C GLY A 283 -16.06 11.87 6.66
N LYS A 284 -14.99 11.36 6.06
CA LYS A 284 -15.06 10.41 4.95
C LYS A 284 -14.36 9.09 5.25
N LEU A 285 -14.92 8.02 4.70
CA LEU A 285 -14.30 6.71 4.61
C LEU A 285 -14.01 6.42 3.12
N PHE A 286 -12.79 5.98 2.83
CA PHE A 286 -12.43 5.39 1.54
C PHE A 286 -11.96 3.96 1.76
N VAL A 287 -12.61 3.01 1.11
CA VAL A 287 -12.32 1.58 1.29
C VAL A 287 -12.09 0.91 -0.06
N GLU A 288 -10.97 0.19 -0.18
CA GLU A 288 -10.72 -0.69 -1.32
C GLU A 288 -11.62 -1.92 -1.21
N VAL A 289 -12.21 -2.32 -2.33
CA VAL A 289 -13.05 -3.52 -2.44
C VAL A 289 -12.66 -4.33 -3.67
N GLY A 290 -13.00 -5.61 -3.64
CA GLY A 290 -12.89 -6.49 -4.81
C GLY A 290 -13.90 -6.12 -5.91
N GLU A 291 -13.52 -6.36 -7.15
CA GLU A 291 -14.28 -6.00 -8.36
C GLU A 291 -15.69 -6.63 -8.40
N TYR A 292 -15.88 -7.81 -7.81
CA TYR A 292 -17.13 -8.57 -7.92
C TYR A 292 -18.22 -8.15 -6.93
N HIS A 293 -17.86 -7.52 -5.80
CA HIS A 293 -18.80 -7.28 -4.70
C HIS A 293 -18.91 -5.81 -4.25
N ALA A 294 -18.38 -4.87 -5.05
CA ALA A 294 -18.43 -3.44 -4.73
C ALA A 294 -19.86 -2.92 -4.48
N ALA A 295 -20.84 -3.35 -5.29
CA ALA A 295 -22.24 -2.93 -5.13
C ALA A 295 -22.87 -3.43 -3.82
N GLN A 296 -22.58 -4.67 -3.42
CA GLN A 296 -23.07 -5.25 -2.17
C GLN A 296 -22.40 -4.62 -0.96
N ALA A 297 -21.08 -4.42 -1.01
CA ALA A 297 -20.34 -3.69 0.02
C ALA A 297 -20.87 -2.26 0.20
N ALA A 298 -21.15 -1.56 -0.90
CA ALA A 298 -21.73 -0.21 -0.85
C ALA A 298 -23.08 -0.18 -0.14
N GLU A 299 -23.92 -1.21 -0.33
CA GLU A 299 -25.20 -1.32 0.37
C GLU A 299 -25.03 -1.55 1.87
N ILE A 300 -24.03 -2.32 2.29
CA ILE A 300 -23.69 -2.49 3.71
C ILE A 300 -23.31 -1.13 4.33
N PHE A 301 -22.51 -0.31 3.65
CA PHE A 301 -22.19 1.03 4.14
C PHE A 301 -23.42 1.96 4.22
N ARG A 302 -24.33 1.90 3.24
CA ARG A 302 -25.60 2.66 3.31
C ARG A 302 -26.42 2.24 4.53
N ASN A 303 -26.55 0.93 4.76
CA ASN A 303 -27.29 0.39 5.90
C ASN A 303 -26.65 0.72 7.26
N ALA A 304 -25.33 0.94 7.30
CA ALA A 304 -24.63 1.43 8.49
C ALA A 304 -24.86 2.93 8.77
N GLY A 305 -25.58 3.65 7.89
CA GLY A 305 -25.94 5.06 8.06
C GLY A 305 -25.12 6.04 7.23
N PHE A 306 -24.18 5.56 6.39
CA PHE A 306 -23.42 6.45 5.52
C PHE A 306 -24.28 7.10 4.44
N SER A 307 -24.00 8.37 4.19
CA SER A 307 -24.56 9.15 3.11
C SER A 307 -23.58 9.24 1.94
N GLN A 308 -24.08 9.61 0.75
CA GLN A 308 -23.27 9.82 -0.46
C GLN A 308 -22.32 8.65 -0.79
N VAL A 309 -22.81 7.41 -0.65
CA VAL A 309 -22.01 6.21 -0.96
C VAL A 309 -21.80 6.09 -2.47
N GLN A 310 -20.56 6.26 -2.91
CA GLN A 310 -20.14 6.24 -4.32
C GLN A 310 -19.11 5.13 -4.56
N ILE A 311 -19.16 4.53 -5.75
CA ILE A 311 -18.19 3.52 -6.20
C ILE A 311 -17.33 4.18 -7.28
N HIS A 312 -16.02 4.18 -7.05
CA HIS A 312 -15.01 4.70 -7.95
C HIS A 312 -14.28 3.55 -8.65
N LYS A 313 -13.94 3.80 -9.91
CA LYS A 313 -13.19 2.86 -10.74
C LYS A 313 -11.69 3.15 -10.67
N ASP A 314 -10.88 2.10 -10.76
CA ASP A 314 -9.44 2.24 -11.00
C ASP A 314 -9.16 2.65 -12.46
N LEU A 315 -7.88 2.86 -12.78
CA LEU A 315 -7.43 3.25 -14.13
C LEU A 315 -7.75 2.19 -15.20
N ALA A 316 -7.97 0.93 -14.80
CA ALA A 316 -8.39 -0.14 -15.69
C ALA A 316 -9.91 -0.18 -15.92
N GLY A 317 -10.68 0.66 -15.22
CA GLY A 317 -12.13 0.77 -15.32
C GLY A 317 -12.90 -0.21 -14.41
N SER A 318 -12.20 -0.95 -13.54
CA SER A 318 -12.81 -1.86 -12.58
C SER A 318 -13.23 -1.13 -11.32
N ASP A 319 -14.37 -1.51 -10.76
CA ASP A 319 -14.84 -0.94 -9.49
C ASP A 319 -13.84 -1.29 -8.38
N ARG A 320 -13.32 -0.27 -7.68
CA ARG A 320 -12.17 -0.43 -6.78
C ARG A 320 -12.33 0.21 -5.42
N VAL A 321 -12.88 1.42 -5.35
CA VAL A 321 -12.94 2.18 -4.10
C VAL A 321 -14.36 2.60 -3.81
N ILE A 322 -14.83 2.35 -2.60
CA ILE A 322 -16.08 2.92 -2.11
C ILE A 322 -15.75 4.16 -1.28
N GLU A 323 -16.36 5.27 -1.64
CA GLU A 323 -16.35 6.51 -0.86
C GLU A 323 -17.66 6.63 -0.08
N CYS A 324 -17.54 6.89 1.22
CA CYS A 324 -18.66 7.09 2.13
C CYS A 324 -18.48 8.41 2.89
N THR A 325 -19.56 9.18 3.07
CA THR A 325 -19.53 10.40 3.90
C THR A 325 -20.50 10.27 5.06
N LYS A 326 -20.05 10.61 6.27
CA LYS A 326 -20.91 10.64 7.45
C LYS A 326 -21.63 11.98 7.54
N PHE A 327 -22.93 12.00 7.29
CA PHE A 327 -23.80 13.14 7.63
C PHE A 327 -24.75 12.77 8.77
N SER A 328 -25.47 13.76 9.29
CA SER A 328 -26.57 13.47 10.21
C SER A 328 -27.60 12.60 9.47
N PRO A 329 -28.15 11.55 10.11
CA PRO A 329 -29.23 10.75 9.57
C PRO A 329 -30.44 11.57 9.11
#